data_AF-A0A3D4ITJ0-F1
#
_entry.id   AF-A0A3D4ITJ0-F1
#
_cell.length_a   1.000
_cell.length_b   1.000
_cell.length_c   1.000
_cell.angle_alpha   90.00
_cell.angle_beta   90.00
_cell.angle_gamma   90.00
#
_symmetry.space_group_name_H-M   'P 1'
#
loop_
_entity.id
_entity.type
_entity.pdbx_description
1 polymer ?
#
loop_
_entity_poly.entity_id
_entity_poly.type
_entity_poly.pdbx_seq_one_letter_code
_entity_poly.pdbx_strand_id
1 'polypeptide(L)'
;MKNSKLILVLGFIFTISGAFGQDYAFKVLANKGTNEVKSGDSWQAIKTGASLNATDEVRLAENAYLGLIHKTGKPIEVKQAGSYKVADLASQVKGGTSVLNKYTDFILSSNSAEAQKNRLSATGAVHRGAKGLRVYLPDAQFANVLNKRVVIRWEEVKGGSPFVVILKNMFDDEILKKETTEARLEIDLSDPKLANESAILVEIRSLSDPELKTEKNLLIKKLPAAQLEAL
;
A
#
# COMPACT_ATOMS: atom_id res chain seq x y z
N MET A 1 14.34 21.04 65.19
CA MET A 1 14.38 20.36 63.86
C MET A 1 13.29 20.89 62.92
N LYS A 2 13.29 22.19 62.56
CA LYS A 2 12.23 22.78 61.71
C LYS A 2 12.73 23.31 60.36
N ASN A 3 14.05 23.39 60.16
CA ASN A 3 14.66 23.99 58.97
C ASN A 3 15.32 22.97 58.01
N SER A 4 15.39 21.68 58.37
CA SER A 4 15.99 20.65 57.48
C SER A 4 15.08 20.27 56.31
N LYS A 5 13.75 20.46 56.45
CA LYS A 5 12.78 20.17 55.37
C LYS A 5 12.86 21.20 54.23
N LEU A 6 13.25 22.45 54.53
CA LEU A 6 13.37 23.49 53.50
C LEU A 6 14.61 23.29 52.62
N ILE A 7 15.70 22.76 53.20
CA ILE A 7 16.95 22.44 52.48
C ILE A 7 16.74 21.24 51.54
N LEU A 8 15.94 20.26 51.95
CA LEU A 8 15.60 19.10 51.10
C LEU A 8 14.76 19.49 49.88
N VAL A 9 13.88 20.48 50.02
CA VAL A 9 13.03 20.98 48.93
C VAL A 9 13.83 21.88 47.97
N LEU A 10 14.77 22.69 48.46
CA LEU A 10 15.66 23.47 47.59
C LEU A 10 16.66 22.60 46.80
N GLY A 11 17.09 21.46 47.36
CA GLY A 11 17.96 20.52 46.66
C GLY A 11 17.29 19.80 45.49
N PHE A 12 15.97 19.63 45.52
CA PHE A 12 15.22 18.94 44.47
C PHE A 12 14.94 19.82 43.23
N ILE A 13 15.06 21.16 43.36
CA ILE A 13 14.84 22.10 42.26
C ILE A 13 16.09 22.25 41.38
N PHE A 14 17.27 21.79 41.84
CA PHE A 14 18.53 21.92 41.10
C PHE A 14 18.85 20.76 40.13
N THR A 15 18.01 19.73 40.05
CA THR A 15 18.20 18.59 39.11
C THR A 15 17.54 18.78 37.75
N ILE A 16 16.97 19.96 37.46
CA ILE A 16 16.41 20.31 36.14
C ILE A 16 17.47 21.01 35.26
N SER A 17 18.76 20.75 35.50
CA SER A 17 19.81 21.16 34.57
C SER A 17 19.71 20.31 33.30
N GLY A 18 19.03 20.87 32.31
CA GLY A 18 18.99 20.52 30.88
C GLY A 18 19.49 19.13 30.51
N ALA A 19 18.55 18.24 30.18
CA ALA A 19 18.80 17.25 29.15
C ALA A 19 19.11 18.01 27.84
N PHE A 20 20.37 18.39 27.65
CA PHE A 20 20.88 18.79 26.35
C PHE A 20 20.59 17.59 25.44
N GLY A 21 19.64 17.74 24.52
CA GLY A 21 19.46 16.76 23.46
C GLY A 21 20.84 16.49 22.85
N GLN A 22 21.24 15.22 22.78
CA GLN A 22 22.51 14.84 22.17
C GLN A 22 22.58 15.47 20.78
N ASP A 23 23.53 16.39 20.57
CA ASP A 23 23.71 17.07 19.29
C ASP A 23 24.18 16.03 18.26
N TYR A 24 23.25 15.57 17.43
CA TYR A 24 23.51 14.61 16.37
C TYR A 24 23.84 15.36 15.07
N ALA A 25 24.80 14.86 14.32
CA ALA A 25 25.09 15.35 12.98
C ALA A 25 24.10 14.77 11.96
N PHE A 26 23.79 13.47 12.06
CA PHE A 26 22.92 12.78 11.12
C PHE A 26 21.93 11.83 11.81
N LYS A 27 20.83 11.56 11.12
CA LYS A 27 19.98 10.38 11.36
C LYS A 27 20.10 9.41 10.19
N VAL A 28 20.08 8.11 10.49
CA VAL A 28 20.12 7.06 9.47
C VAL A 28 18.73 6.83 8.90
N LEU A 29 18.55 7.06 7.60
CA LEU A 29 17.29 6.77 6.89
C LEU A 29 17.26 5.39 6.26
N ALA A 30 18.40 4.95 5.72
CA ALA A 30 18.51 3.67 5.04
C ALA A 30 19.86 3.04 5.34
N ASN A 31 19.86 1.74 5.64
CA ASN A 31 21.06 0.95 5.80
C ASN A 31 20.91 -0.36 5.02
N LYS A 32 21.82 -0.61 4.08
CA LYS A 32 21.91 -1.86 3.31
C LYS A 32 23.34 -2.37 3.38
N GLY A 33 23.50 -3.64 3.74
CA GLY A 33 24.82 -4.26 3.96
C GLY A 33 25.28 -4.18 5.42
N THR A 34 26.47 -4.71 5.68
CA THR A 34 27.05 -4.78 7.04
C THR A 34 27.81 -3.49 7.35
N ASN A 35 27.06 -2.42 7.64
CA ASN A 35 27.63 -1.12 8.00
C ASN A 35 27.72 -0.94 9.51
N GLU A 36 28.81 -0.35 9.97
CA GLU A 36 29.13 -0.19 11.40
C GLU A 36 29.43 1.26 11.75
N VAL A 37 29.11 1.65 12.97
CA VAL A 37 29.44 2.95 13.57
C VAL A 37 30.32 2.71 14.79
N LYS A 38 31.32 3.55 14.97
CA LYS A 38 32.13 3.62 16.17
C LYS A 38 31.79 4.90 16.92
N SER A 39 31.10 4.74 18.04
CA SER A 39 30.83 5.79 19.02
C SER A 39 31.62 5.47 20.29
N GLY A 40 32.80 6.07 20.46
CA GLY A 40 33.78 5.68 21.49
C GLY A 40 34.77 4.64 20.97
N ASP A 41 34.96 3.53 21.71
CA ASP A 41 36.04 2.57 21.42
C ASP A 41 35.61 1.33 20.61
N SER A 42 34.32 1.03 20.53
CA SER A 42 33.81 -0.18 19.86
C SER A 42 33.03 0.10 18.59
N TRP A 43 33.20 -0.76 17.59
CA TRP A 43 32.38 -0.80 16.39
C TRP A 43 31.07 -1.52 16.67
N GLN A 44 29.97 -0.93 16.22
CA GLN A 44 28.62 -1.45 16.42
C GLN A 44 27.83 -1.38 15.11
N ALA A 45 26.95 -2.35 14.85
CA ALA A 45 26.12 -2.33 13.66
C ALA A 45 25.20 -1.10 13.61
N ILE A 46 25.14 -0.43 12.46
CA ILE A 46 24.27 0.73 12.25
C ILE A 46 22.82 0.26 12.12
N LYS A 47 21.90 0.90 12.85
CA LYS A 47 20.46 0.67 12.69
C LYS A 47 19.81 1.85 11.97
N THR A 48 18.76 1.59 11.20
CA THR A 48 17.89 2.65 10.71
C THR A 48 17.26 3.42 11.89
N GLY A 49 17.15 4.74 11.76
CA GLY A 49 16.73 5.63 12.83
C GLY A 49 17.82 5.98 13.85
N ALA A 50 18.99 5.33 13.82
CA ALA A 50 20.10 5.68 14.69
C ALA A 50 20.58 7.12 14.44
N SER A 51 21.03 7.78 15.51
CA SER A 51 21.65 9.10 15.43
C SER A 51 23.17 8.95 15.42
N LEU A 52 23.83 9.68 14.54
CA LEU A 52 25.29 9.70 14.42
C LEU A 52 25.79 11.08 14.83
N ASN A 53 26.75 11.10 15.75
CA ASN A 53 27.38 12.31 16.27
C ASN A 53 28.58 12.69 15.41
N ALA A 54 28.98 13.97 15.44
CA ALA A 54 30.10 14.45 14.64
C ALA A 54 31.44 13.74 14.95
N THR A 55 31.58 13.22 16.17
CA THR A 55 32.77 12.49 16.64
C THR A 55 32.81 11.02 16.23
N ASP A 56 31.73 10.50 15.66
CA ASP A 56 31.64 9.09 15.30
C ASP A 56 32.38 8.79 13.99
N GLU A 57 32.72 7.51 13.80
CA GLU A 57 33.21 6.98 12.53
C GLU A 57 32.23 5.94 11.99
N VAL A 58 32.02 5.93 10.67
CA VAL A 58 31.20 4.91 9.99
C VAL A 58 32.05 4.11 9.04
N ARG A 59 31.79 2.80 8.98
CA ARG A 59 32.48 1.86 8.09
C ARG A 59 31.46 1.17 7.22
N LEU A 60 31.66 1.26 5.91
CA LEU A 60 30.82 0.61 4.91
C LEU A 60 31.55 -0.58 4.29
N ALA A 61 30.86 -1.71 4.19
CA ALA A 61 31.31 -2.89 3.47
C ALA A 61 31.19 -2.70 1.94
N GLU A 62 31.79 -3.61 1.17
CA GLU A 62 31.60 -3.65 -0.28
C GLU A 62 30.12 -3.85 -0.65
N ASN A 63 29.67 -3.16 -1.71
CA ASN A 63 28.27 -3.14 -2.16
C ASN A 63 27.25 -2.66 -1.11
N ALA A 64 27.71 -2.01 -0.04
CA ALA A 64 26.85 -1.46 1.00
C ALA A 64 26.37 -0.05 0.66
N TYR A 65 25.28 0.37 1.31
CA TYR A 65 24.68 1.68 1.13
C TYR A 65 24.19 2.23 2.45
N LEU A 66 24.54 3.49 2.72
CA LEU A 66 24.10 4.23 3.88
C LEU A 66 23.48 5.57 3.45
N GLY A 67 22.18 5.71 3.71
CA GLY A 67 21.43 6.95 3.51
C GLY A 67 21.29 7.70 4.82
N LEU A 68 21.83 8.92 4.87
CA LEU A 68 21.86 9.77 6.06
C LEU A 68 21.08 11.06 5.80
N ILE A 69 20.44 11.61 6.84
CA ILE A 69 19.86 12.95 6.82
C ILE A 69 20.53 13.83 7.87
N HIS A 70 21.14 14.92 7.43
CA HIS A 70 21.83 15.86 8.30
C HIS A 70 20.83 16.57 9.21
N LYS A 71 21.27 17.11 10.35
CA LYS A 71 20.41 17.91 11.24
C LYS A 71 19.73 19.11 10.57
N THR A 72 20.28 19.59 9.45
CA THR A 72 19.67 20.62 8.59
C THR A 72 18.57 20.09 7.66
N GLY A 73 18.18 18.82 7.75
CA GLY A 73 17.19 18.17 6.88
C GLY A 73 17.71 17.79 5.49
N LYS A 74 19.02 17.91 5.23
CA LYS A 74 19.62 17.62 3.93
C LYS A 74 20.11 16.17 3.87
N PRO A 75 19.72 15.38 2.84
CA PRO A 75 20.17 14.01 2.72
C PRO A 75 21.59 13.92 2.14
N ILE A 76 22.33 12.89 2.51
CA ILE A 76 23.59 12.47 1.89
C ILE A 76 23.59 10.93 1.76
N GLU A 77 24.13 10.42 0.66
CA GLU A 77 24.22 8.99 0.36
C GLU A 77 25.68 8.57 0.32
N VAL A 78 26.04 7.52 1.06
CA VAL A 78 27.38 6.93 1.04
C VAL A 78 27.27 5.53 0.43
N LYS A 79 27.98 5.32 -0.69
CA LYS A 79 27.94 4.09 -1.51
C LYS A 79 29.31 3.43 -1.65
N GLN A 80 30.37 4.18 -1.39
CA GLN A 80 31.73 3.69 -1.50
C GLN A 80 32.08 2.96 -0.19
N ALA A 81 32.69 1.79 -0.33
CA ALA A 81 33.20 1.04 0.81
C ALA A 81 34.39 1.78 1.43
N GLY A 82 34.52 1.71 2.74
CA GLY A 82 35.58 2.40 3.48
C GLY A 82 35.12 2.96 4.81
N SER A 83 36.07 3.58 5.51
CA SER A 83 35.82 4.26 6.78
C SER A 83 35.74 5.77 6.57
N TYR A 84 34.71 6.39 7.16
CA TYR A 84 34.43 7.82 7.04
C TYR A 84 34.19 8.42 8.42
N LYS A 85 34.80 9.57 8.70
CA LYS A 85 34.43 10.36 9.87
C LYS A 85 33.11 11.07 9.61
N VAL A 86 32.22 11.07 10.59
CA VAL A 86 30.92 11.72 10.46
C VAL A 86 31.07 13.24 10.27
N ALA A 87 32.08 13.86 10.88
CA ALA A 87 32.42 15.26 10.65
C ALA A 87 32.77 15.56 9.18
N ASP A 88 33.52 14.68 8.52
CA ASP A 88 33.89 14.86 7.11
C ASP A 88 32.66 14.73 6.21
N LEU A 89 31.79 13.75 6.48
CA LEU A 89 30.50 13.63 5.80
C LEU A 89 29.61 14.86 6.02
N ALA A 90 29.61 15.43 7.22
CA ALA A 90 28.88 16.68 7.52
C ALA A 90 29.43 17.87 6.73
N SER A 91 30.76 17.98 6.58
CA SER A 91 31.39 19.03 5.76
C SER A 91 31.06 18.90 4.27
N GLN A 92 30.79 17.68 3.79
CA GLN A 92 30.39 17.40 2.42
C GLN A 92 28.92 17.70 2.14
N VAL A 93 28.13 18.03 3.16
CA VAL A 93 26.76 18.56 3.01
C VAL A 93 26.83 19.99 2.46
N LYS A 94 27.21 20.11 1.18
CA LYS A 94 27.15 21.36 0.42
C LYS A 94 25.69 21.76 0.23
N GLY A 95 25.44 22.98 -0.27
CA GLY A 95 24.11 23.53 -0.59
C GLY A 95 23.27 22.76 -1.61
N GLY A 96 23.41 21.43 -1.69
CA GLY A 96 22.59 20.52 -2.48
C GLY A 96 21.16 20.48 -1.96
N THR A 97 20.27 20.38 -2.93
CA THR A 97 18.86 20.68 -2.82
C THR A 97 18.14 19.68 -1.91
N SER A 98 17.27 20.24 -1.05
CA SER A 98 16.36 19.50 -0.17
C SER A 98 15.66 18.35 -0.92
N VAL A 99 15.24 17.30 -0.20
CA VAL A 99 14.37 16.23 -0.72
C VAL A 99 13.20 16.79 -1.55
N LEU A 100 12.77 18.04 -1.28
CA LEU A 100 11.84 18.79 -2.11
C LEU A 100 12.19 18.81 -3.61
N ASN A 101 13.45 19.02 -4.00
CA ASN A 101 13.80 19.10 -5.42
C ASN A 101 13.77 17.75 -6.13
N LYS A 102 13.94 16.61 -5.42
CA LYS A 102 13.71 15.30 -6.05
C LYS A 102 12.23 15.13 -6.44
N TYR A 103 11.30 15.71 -5.66
CA TYR A 103 9.88 15.76 -6.05
C TYR A 103 9.63 16.81 -7.16
N THR A 104 10.29 17.97 -7.11
CA THR A 104 10.14 19.01 -8.14
C THR A 104 10.71 18.57 -9.49
N ASP A 105 11.87 17.93 -9.52
CA ASP A 105 12.50 17.38 -10.74
C ASP A 105 11.70 16.20 -11.28
N PHE A 106 11.10 15.39 -10.41
CA PHE A 106 10.15 14.36 -10.83
C PHE A 106 8.91 14.98 -11.49
N ILE A 107 8.30 16.01 -10.89
CA ILE A 107 7.14 16.70 -11.48
C ILE A 107 7.50 17.45 -12.76
N LEU A 108 8.66 18.11 -12.82
CA LEU A 108 9.10 18.87 -14.00
C LEU A 108 9.54 17.96 -15.15
N SER A 109 10.26 16.86 -14.88
CA SER A 109 10.60 15.85 -15.89
C SER A 109 9.37 15.09 -16.41
N SER A 110 8.27 15.08 -15.65
CA SER A 110 6.98 14.54 -16.09
C SER A 110 6.24 15.41 -17.12
N ASN A 111 6.71 16.65 -17.36
CA ASN A 111 6.05 17.63 -18.24
C ASN A 111 6.83 17.96 -19.53
N SER A 112 7.94 17.27 -19.83
CA SER A 112 8.58 17.39 -21.14
C SER A 112 7.74 16.73 -22.23
N ALA A 113 7.82 17.25 -23.46
CA ALA A 113 7.01 16.79 -24.58
C ALA A 113 7.24 15.31 -24.93
N GLU A 114 8.43 14.74 -24.69
CA GLU A 114 8.69 13.31 -24.81
C GLU A 114 8.03 12.45 -23.71
N ALA A 115 7.75 13.00 -22.52
CA ALA A 115 7.15 12.29 -21.39
C ALA A 115 5.61 12.15 -21.50
N GLN A 116 4.95 12.92 -22.38
CA GLN A 116 3.50 12.84 -22.58
C GLN A 116 3.02 11.45 -23.03
N LYS A 117 3.84 10.68 -23.75
CA LYS A 117 3.49 9.33 -24.23
C LYS A 117 3.47 8.28 -23.10
N ASN A 118 4.11 8.56 -21.96
CA ASN A 118 4.31 7.63 -20.84
C ASN A 118 3.78 8.17 -19.49
N ARG A 119 2.83 9.11 -19.49
CA ARG A 119 2.26 9.71 -18.26
C ARG A 119 1.76 8.69 -17.21
N LEU A 120 1.39 7.48 -17.61
CA LEU A 120 0.88 6.45 -16.71
C LEU A 120 1.98 5.82 -15.83
N SER A 121 3.22 5.72 -16.32
CA SER A 121 4.33 5.12 -15.56
C SER A 121 4.93 6.08 -14.53
N ALA A 122 4.87 7.39 -14.79
CA ALA A 122 5.43 8.41 -13.90
C ALA A 122 4.56 8.67 -12.65
N THR A 123 3.23 8.57 -12.70
CA THR A 123 2.40 8.86 -11.52
C THR A 123 2.12 7.65 -10.63
N GLY A 124 2.71 6.48 -10.91
CA GLY A 124 2.32 5.22 -10.27
C GLY A 124 0.86 4.84 -10.52
N ALA A 125 0.20 5.48 -11.50
CA ALA A 125 -1.17 5.21 -11.87
C ALA A 125 -1.22 3.92 -12.69
N VAL A 126 -1.33 2.80 -11.99
CA VAL A 126 -1.69 1.54 -12.63
C VAL A 126 -3.16 1.63 -13.04
N HIS A 127 -3.42 1.91 -14.32
CA HIS A 127 -4.58 1.29 -14.95
C HIS A 127 -4.29 -0.21 -14.99
N ARG A 128 -4.66 -0.91 -13.90
CA ARG A 128 -5.06 -2.30 -14.03
C ARG A 128 -6.36 -2.23 -14.83
N GLY A 129 -6.25 -2.12 -16.15
CA GLY A 129 -7.31 -2.61 -17.01
C GLY A 129 -7.36 -4.09 -16.68
N ALA A 130 -8.18 -4.47 -15.70
CA ALA A 130 -8.59 -5.84 -15.63
C ALA A 130 -9.12 -6.13 -17.04
N LYS A 131 -8.76 -7.28 -17.59
CA LYS A 131 -9.57 -7.82 -18.68
C LYS A 131 -10.91 -8.13 -18.03
N GLY A 132 -11.75 -7.10 -17.89
CA GLY A 132 -13.02 -7.21 -17.23
C GLY A 132 -13.92 -8.05 -18.08
N LEU A 133 -14.38 -9.16 -17.53
CA LEU A 133 -15.43 -9.92 -18.19
C LEU A 133 -16.71 -9.08 -18.15
N ARG A 134 -17.13 -8.55 -19.31
CA ARG A 134 -18.34 -7.74 -19.40
C ARG A 134 -19.56 -8.65 -19.25
N VAL A 135 -20.31 -8.48 -18.17
CA VAL A 135 -21.55 -9.21 -17.91
C VAL A 135 -22.74 -8.31 -18.21
N TYR A 136 -23.74 -8.89 -18.88
CA TYR A 136 -24.97 -8.21 -19.27
C TYR A 136 -26.03 -8.34 -18.19
N LEU A 137 -25.73 -7.79 -17.01
CA LEU A 137 -26.71 -7.60 -15.95
C LEU A 137 -26.98 -6.10 -15.76
N PRO A 138 -28.23 -5.72 -15.42
CA PRO A 138 -28.54 -4.34 -15.10
C PRO A 138 -27.81 -3.87 -13.84
N ASP A 139 -27.66 -2.56 -13.68
CA ASP A 139 -27.10 -1.97 -12.47
C ASP A 139 -27.92 -2.37 -11.23
N ALA A 140 -27.27 -2.36 -10.05
CA ALA A 140 -27.86 -2.82 -8.79
C ALA A 140 -29.19 -2.13 -8.40
N GLN A 141 -29.46 -0.93 -8.93
CA GLN A 141 -30.72 -0.20 -8.74
C GLN A 141 -31.89 -0.78 -9.56
N PHE A 142 -31.60 -1.50 -10.66
CA PHE A 142 -32.57 -2.13 -11.55
C PHE A 142 -32.48 -3.67 -11.52
N ALA A 143 -31.87 -4.23 -10.49
CA ALA A 143 -31.55 -5.66 -10.36
C ALA A 143 -32.72 -6.54 -9.86
N ASN A 144 -33.94 -5.99 -9.71
CA ASN A 144 -35.09 -6.74 -9.21
C ASN A 144 -35.60 -7.73 -10.27
N VAL A 145 -35.71 -8.99 -9.89
CA VAL A 145 -36.20 -10.07 -10.74
C VAL A 145 -37.56 -10.54 -10.21
N LEU A 146 -38.57 -10.46 -11.07
CA LEU A 146 -39.93 -10.94 -10.80
C LEU A 146 -40.05 -12.47 -10.96
N ASN A 147 -39.33 -13.02 -11.94
CA ASN A 147 -39.43 -14.43 -12.30
C ASN A 147 -38.57 -15.33 -11.39
N LYS A 148 -38.89 -16.63 -11.35
CA LYS A 148 -38.13 -17.63 -10.60
C LYS A 148 -36.83 -18.04 -11.29
N ARG A 149 -36.63 -17.66 -12.55
CA ARG A 149 -35.43 -17.96 -13.32
C ARG A 149 -34.78 -16.70 -13.84
N VAL A 150 -33.46 -16.69 -13.79
CA VAL A 150 -32.64 -15.59 -14.31
C VAL A 150 -31.54 -16.17 -15.19
N VAL A 151 -31.35 -15.57 -16.36
CA VAL A 151 -30.29 -15.94 -17.30
C VAL A 151 -29.21 -14.88 -17.22
N ILE A 152 -28.02 -15.29 -16.80
CA ILE A 152 -26.84 -14.44 -16.73
C ILE A 152 -26.06 -14.68 -18.01
N ARG A 153 -25.72 -13.61 -18.73
CA ARG A 153 -24.89 -13.68 -19.95
C ARG A 153 -23.70 -12.74 -19.85
N TRP A 154 -22.61 -13.10 -20.51
CA TRP A 154 -21.41 -12.28 -20.57
C TRP A 154 -20.80 -12.31 -21.96
N GLU A 155 -19.83 -11.44 -22.19
CA GLU A 155 -19.10 -11.35 -23.43
C GLU A 155 -18.37 -12.66 -23.74
N GLU A 156 -18.55 -13.15 -24.97
CA GLU A 156 -17.86 -14.33 -25.45
C GLU A 156 -16.35 -14.06 -25.57
N VAL A 157 -15.56 -14.97 -25.02
CA VAL A 157 -14.11 -14.86 -25.05
C VAL A 157 -13.59 -15.61 -26.26
N LYS A 158 -12.83 -14.92 -27.12
CA LYS A 158 -12.19 -15.53 -28.29
C LYS A 158 -11.33 -16.72 -27.84
N GLY A 159 -11.68 -17.91 -28.32
CA GLY A 159 -10.99 -19.17 -27.98
C GLY A 159 -11.81 -20.15 -27.14
N GLY A 160 -12.95 -19.73 -26.58
CA GLY A 160 -13.84 -20.59 -25.77
C GLY A 160 -13.17 -21.06 -24.47
N SER A 161 -13.57 -20.49 -23.34
CA SER A 161 -13.01 -20.86 -22.04
C SER A 161 -14.12 -21.44 -21.14
N PRO A 162 -13.85 -22.53 -20.39
CA PRO A 162 -14.74 -22.89 -19.31
C PRO A 162 -14.76 -21.79 -18.25
N PHE A 163 -15.96 -21.43 -17.81
CA PHE A 163 -16.23 -20.41 -16.81
C PHE A 163 -16.73 -21.07 -15.54
N VAL A 164 -16.42 -20.43 -14.41
CA VAL A 164 -17.07 -20.69 -13.14
C VAL A 164 -17.91 -19.48 -12.76
N VAL A 165 -19.18 -19.73 -12.46
CA VAL A 165 -20.11 -18.76 -11.88
C VAL A 165 -20.29 -19.09 -10.40
N ILE A 166 -20.03 -18.10 -9.56
CA ILE A 166 -20.11 -18.19 -8.10
C ILE A 166 -21.20 -17.23 -7.64
N LEU A 167 -22.20 -17.76 -6.96
CA LEU A 167 -23.24 -17.00 -6.28
C LEU A 167 -22.88 -16.86 -4.81
N LYS A 168 -22.91 -15.63 -4.31
CA LYS A 168 -22.59 -15.29 -2.93
C LYS A 168 -23.72 -14.54 -2.24
N ASN A 169 -23.75 -14.59 -0.92
CA ASN A 169 -24.61 -13.73 -0.12
C ASN A 169 -24.02 -12.31 -0.04
N MET A 170 -24.69 -11.41 0.68
CA MET A 170 -24.20 -10.04 0.86
C MET A 170 -22.97 -9.91 1.78
N PHE A 171 -22.55 -11.00 2.42
CA PHE A 171 -21.36 -11.10 3.28
C PHE A 171 -20.18 -11.78 2.57
N ASP A 172 -20.26 -11.96 1.24
CA ASP A 172 -19.27 -12.65 0.40
C ASP A 172 -19.12 -14.17 0.66
N ASP A 173 -20.04 -14.79 1.41
CA ASP A 173 -20.05 -16.25 1.56
C ASP A 173 -20.54 -16.93 0.28
N GLU A 174 -19.83 -17.95 -0.19
CA GLU A 174 -20.20 -18.73 -1.37
C GLU A 174 -21.41 -19.64 -1.07
N ILE A 175 -22.49 -19.45 -1.83
CA ILE A 175 -23.73 -20.23 -1.69
C ILE A 175 -23.79 -21.35 -2.73
N LEU A 176 -23.43 -21.00 -3.97
CA LEU A 176 -23.50 -21.92 -5.11
C LEU A 176 -22.35 -21.63 -6.07
N LYS A 177 -21.75 -22.69 -6.58
CA LYS A 177 -20.72 -22.63 -7.62
C LYS A 177 -21.11 -23.56 -8.76
N LYS A 178 -21.08 -23.05 -9.99
CA LYS A 178 -21.43 -23.80 -11.21
C LYS A 178 -20.39 -23.54 -12.29
N GLU A 179 -19.97 -24.60 -12.96
CA GLU A 179 -19.07 -24.52 -14.11
C GLU A 179 -19.85 -24.67 -15.41
N THR A 180 -19.47 -23.92 -16.44
CA THR A 180 -20.10 -23.95 -17.77
C THR A 180 -19.10 -23.60 -18.85
N THR A 181 -19.23 -24.21 -20.02
CA THR A 181 -18.44 -23.85 -21.22
C THR A 181 -19.15 -22.80 -22.09
N GLU A 182 -20.42 -22.53 -21.82
CA GLU A 182 -21.20 -21.51 -22.53
C GLU A 182 -21.03 -20.14 -21.87
N ALA A 183 -21.09 -19.05 -22.66
CA ALA A 183 -21.08 -17.67 -22.14
C ALA A 183 -22.43 -17.22 -21.53
N ARG A 184 -23.18 -18.20 -20.99
CA ARG A 184 -24.47 -18.01 -20.33
C ARG A 184 -24.67 -19.06 -19.24
N LEU A 185 -25.44 -18.69 -18.23
CA LEU A 185 -25.91 -19.62 -17.21
C LEU A 185 -27.33 -19.26 -16.76
N GLU A 186 -28.20 -20.27 -16.70
CA GLU A 186 -29.54 -20.13 -16.11
C GLU A 186 -29.49 -20.53 -14.63
N ILE A 187 -29.98 -19.63 -13.78
CA ILE A 187 -30.10 -19.84 -12.34
C ILE A 187 -31.58 -19.90 -11.97
N ASP A 188 -31.92 -20.93 -11.20
CA ASP A 188 -33.22 -21.06 -10.55
C ASP A 188 -33.15 -20.38 -9.18
N LEU A 189 -33.86 -19.27 -9.02
CA LEU A 189 -33.97 -18.50 -7.78
C LEU A 189 -34.85 -19.19 -6.73
N SER A 190 -35.55 -20.27 -7.10
CA SER A 190 -36.29 -21.12 -6.19
C SER A 190 -35.46 -22.26 -5.58
N ASP A 191 -34.17 -22.35 -5.93
CA ASP A 191 -33.24 -23.30 -5.30
C ASP A 191 -33.28 -23.12 -3.75
N PRO A 192 -33.47 -24.20 -2.98
CA PRO A 192 -33.50 -24.15 -1.52
C PRO A 192 -32.28 -23.45 -0.90
N LYS A 193 -31.11 -23.55 -1.54
CA LYS A 193 -29.88 -22.88 -1.08
C LYS A 193 -29.95 -21.35 -1.18
N LEU A 194 -30.77 -20.85 -2.11
CA LEU A 194 -30.96 -19.42 -2.32
C LEU A 194 -32.22 -18.90 -1.62
N ALA A 195 -33.05 -19.77 -1.02
CA ALA A 195 -34.38 -19.40 -0.53
C ALA A 195 -34.37 -18.23 0.47
N ASN A 196 -33.35 -18.17 1.34
CA ASN A 196 -33.20 -17.15 2.38
C ASN A 196 -32.53 -15.86 1.88
N GLU A 197 -32.06 -15.84 0.63
CA GLU A 197 -31.34 -14.69 0.07
C GLU A 197 -32.29 -13.77 -0.69
N SER A 198 -32.38 -12.52 -0.21
CA SER A 198 -33.09 -11.44 -0.91
C SER A 198 -32.24 -10.79 -2.00
N ALA A 199 -30.91 -10.82 -1.83
CA ALA A 199 -29.93 -10.20 -2.71
C ALA A 199 -28.75 -11.17 -2.89
N ILE A 200 -28.42 -11.47 -4.14
CA ILE A 200 -27.40 -12.47 -4.51
C ILE A 200 -26.33 -11.77 -5.33
N LEU A 201 -25.08 -11.84 -4.85
CA LEU A 201 -23.91 -11.39 -5.58
C LEU A 201 -23.50 -12.44 -6.61
N VAL A 202 -23.16 -11.99 -7.82
CA VAL A 202 -22.71 -12.84 -8.91
C VAL A 202 -21.26 -12.51 -9.23
N GLU A 203 -20.40 -13.53 -9.18
CA GLU A 203 -19.03 -13.46 -9.65
C GLU A 203 -18.82 -14.49 -10.76
N ILE A 204 -18.15 -14.07 -11.84
CA ILE A 204 -17.81 -14.96 -12.95
C ILE A 204 -16.31 -14.88 -13.18
N ARG A 205 -15.67 -16.04 -13.30
CA ARG A 205 -14.24 -16.17 -13.59
C ARG A 205 -14.03 -17.13 -14.74
N SER A 206 -13.07 -16.80 -15.60
CA SER A 206 -12.52 -17.76 -16.56
C SER A 206 -11.62 -18.76 -15.84
N LEU A 207 -11.77 -20.05 -16.15
CA LEU A 207 -10.87 -21.10 -15.65
C LEU A 207 -9.58 -21.18 -16.47
N SER A 208 -9.57 -20.66 -17.71
CA SER A 208 -8.35 -20.64 -18.55
C SER A 208 -7.50 -19.37 -18.38
N ASP A 209 -8.10 -18.24 -18.01
CA ASP A 209 -7.41 -16.97 -17.76
C ASP A 209 -7.86 -16.42 -16.39
N PRO A 210 -7.10 -16.66 -15.30
CA PRO A 210 -7.48 -16.22 -13.95
C PRO A 210 -7.61 -14.70 -13.78
N GLU A 211 -7.03 -13.90 -14.68
CA GLU A 211 -7.17 -12.44 -14.67
C GLU A 211 -8.50 -11.97 -15.30
N LEU A 212 -9.15 -12.83 -16.09
CA LEU A 212 -10.42 -12.57 -16.74
C LEU A 212 -11.59 -12.91 -15.80
N LYS A 213 -12.04 -11.90 -15.06
CA LYS A 213 -13.15 -11.99 -14.10
C LYS A 213 -14.04 -10.76 -14.12
N THR A 214 -15.18 -10.85 -13.45
CA THR A 214 -16.08 -9.70 -13.25
C THR A 214 -15.40 -8.60 -12.44
N GLU A 215 -15.40 -7.37 -12.94
CA GLU A 215 -14.74 -6.22 -12.27
C GLU A 215 -15.56 -5.61 -11.14
N LYS A 216 -16.88 -5.82 -11.17
CA LYS A 216 -17.83 -5.22 -10.24
C LYS A 216 -18.66 -6.31 -9.59
N ASN A 217 -19.12 -6.03 -8.37
CA ASN A 217 -20.11 -6.84 -7.69
C ASN A 217 -21.44 -6.71 -8.44
N LEU A 218 -21.76 -7.73 -9.23
CA LEU A 218 -23.02 -7.83 -9.94
C LEU A 218 -24.06 -8.37 -8.97
N LEU A 219 -25.28 -7.88 -9.08
CA LEU A 219 -26.31 -8.15 -8.08
C LEU A 219 -27.61 -8.60 -8.75
N ILE A 220 -28.25 -9.59 -8.14
CA ILE A 220 -29.60 -10.05 -8.48
C ILE A 220 -30.44 -9.91 -7.21
N LYS A 221 -31.54 -9.18 -7.26
CA LYS A 221 -32.47 -9.01 -6.15
C LYS A 221 -33.75 -9.76 -6.45
N LYS A 222 -34.19 -10.61 -5.52
CA LYS A 222 -35.53 -11.19 -5.62
C LYS A 222 -36.55 -10.11 -5.29
N LEU A 223 -37.60 -10.00 -6.08
CA LEU A 223 -38.67 -9.08 -5.73
C LEU A 223 -39.32 -9.52 -4.39
N PRO A 224 -39.45 -8.64 -3.40
CA PRO A 224 -40.14 -8.96 -2.15
C PRO A 224 -41.61 -9.31 -2.42
N ALA A 225 -42.15 -10.29 -1.69
CA ALA A 225 -43.55 -10.72 -1.84
C ALA A 225 -44.55 -9.56 -1.69
N ALA A 226 -44.29 -8.62 -0.78
CA ALA A 226 -45.11 -7.42 -0.58
C ALA A 226 -45.18 -6.48 -1.81
N GLN A 227 -44.20 -6.52 -2.71
CA GLN A 227 -44.21 -5.75 -3.96
C GLN A 227 -44.83 -6.55 -5.12
N LEU A 228 -44.90 -7.88 -5.00
CA LEU A 228 -45.55 -8.76 -5.96
C LEU A 228 -47.07 -8.61 -5.92
N GLU A 229 -47.64 -8.41 -4.73
CA GLU A 229 -49.09 -8.26 -4.49
C GLU A 229 -49.65 -6.88 -4.88
N ALA A 230 -48.76 -5.91 -5.14
CA ALA A 230 -49.12 -4.53 -5.50
C ALA A 230 -49.10 -4.25 -7.02
N LEU A 231 -48.77 -5.26 -7.83
CA LEU A 231 -48.74 -5.24 -9.31
C LEU A 231 -49.96 -5.96 -9.90
#